data_AF-A0A5N9BWR7-F1
#
_entry.id   AF-A0A5N9BWR7-F1
#
_cell.length_a   1.000
_cell.length_b   1.000
_cell.length_c   1.000
_cell.angle_alpha   90.00
_cell.angle_beta   90.00
_cell.angle_gamma   90.00
#
_symmetry.space_group_name_H-M   'P 1'
#
loop_
_entity.id
_entity.type
_entity.pdbx_description
1 polymer ?
#
loop_
_entity_poly.entity_id
_entity_poly.type
_entity_poly.pdbx_seq_one_letter_code
_entity_poly.pdbx_strand_id
1 'polypeptide(L)'
;MKITSFVILVVLSVLITACGTTEVTSNETSANAEEPDIEVVISEPIEDSVPATPIPEDTPVPENTPTPIPPTAIPATPTLEPVEEIVEPVEEIVEPDISDDTTNNTDADTSTSSPMEINECSDIPDMTQRSMCEMAEKMGMSMEDMMEMAEEMGMLDDMDTGEDDVMTMDIADMEGMGGINPCLEVEEEYRSRCEESIRREVKQNTEGENQESDGYYIDGDFDPNNLPKVAKSNFVELDKIGRTSKLRSGVGHDYAFNTSEYDPTGASCRSMKHYMIPIGVPLENSLYSITPHTFEWMSIKFFSPVDGVVQDVVYSYNSYGPEAQFTISSDDHAGYYFNFYHVNLDPSLVLGTKVTAGQYIGHLGSEEAWVEIGVEVRVNSRESHLVSFIQVATDEVLSEYQSRGLNSSADVIVTKEERDAKPLACDRNSEAGWFEGGGSYKPTESFMIWQFESDENWFFFN
;
A
#
# COMPACT_ATOMS: atom_id res chain seq x y z
N MET A 1 -19.44 -7.37 59.02
CA MET A 1 -19.38 -6.24 59.99
C MET A 1 -18.05 -6.27 60.73
N LYS A 2 -17.05 -5.51 60.24
CA LYS A 2 -16.07 -4.71 61.01
C LYS A 2 -14.92 -4.31 60.07
N ILE A 3 -14.93 -3.01 59.78
CA ILE A 3 -13.93 -2.18 59.09
C ILE A 3 -12.78 -1.92 60.06
N THR A 4 -11.54 -1.84 59.56
CA THR A 4 -10.40 -1.00 60.02
C THR A 4 -9.11 -1.53 59.35
N SER A 5 -8.11 -0.79 58.92
CA SER A 5 -7.88 0.60 58.51
C SER A 5 -6.43 0.62 58.00
N PHE A 6 -6.16 1.43 56.97
CA PHE A 6 -4.84 1.76 56.42
C PHE A 6 -3.85 2.29 57.46
N VAL A 7 -2.56 1.92 57.37
CA VAL A 7 -1.42 2.75 57.82
C VAL A 7 -0.23 2.56 56.86
N ILE A 8 0.15 3.66 56.22
CA ILE A 8 1.38 3.90 55.44
C ILE A 8 2.54 4.11 56.43
N LEU A 9 3.71 3.56 56.15
CA LEU A 9 4.93 3.87 56.92
C LEU A 9 6.10 4.14 55.97
N VAL A 10 6.37 5.45 55.83
CA VAL A 10 7.57 6.05 55.24
C VAL A 10 8.71 5.91 56.27
N VAL A 11 9.87 5.40 55.85
CA VAL A 11 11.10 5.47 56.65
C VAL A 11 12.12 6.32 55.90
N LEU A 12 12.21 7.58 56.33
CA LEU A 12 13.28 8.51 56.06
C LEU A 12 14.31 8.37 57.20
N SER A 13 15.58 8.18 56.87
CA SER A 13 16.69 8.28 57.84
C SER A 13 17.64 9.39 57.41
N VAL A 14 17.63 10.46 58.20
CA VAL A 14 18.54 11.61 58.18
C VAL A 14 19.38 11.57 59.46
N LEU A 15 20.69 11.81 59.37
CA LEU A 15 21.51 12.62 60.31
C LEU A 15 22.94 12.68 59.75
N ILE A 16 23.39 13.81 59.14
CA ILE A 16 23.93 15.06 59.76
C ILE A 16 25.31 14.77 60.40
N THR A 17 26.43 15.39 60.02
CA THR A 17 26.95 16.77 60.29
C THR A 17 28.37 16.81 59.67
N ALA A 18 29.04 17.88 59.23
CA ALA A 18 29.03 19.28 59.65
C ALA A 18 29.77 20.21 58.66
N CYS A 19 29.29 21.47 58.64
CA CYS A 19 29.99 22.76 58.57
C CYS A 19 30.95 23.12 57.43
N GLY A 20 30.66 24.29 56.80
CA GLY A 20 31.66 25.17 56.19
C GLY A 20 31.06 26.14 55.17
N THR A 21 31.01 27.41 55.52
CA THR A 21 30.38 28.55 54.81
C THR A 21 31.20 29.14 53.66
N THR A 22 30.46 29.78 52.73
CA THR A 22 30.77 30.97 51.88
C THR A 22 31.86 30.91 50.80
N GLU A 23 31.38 30.88 49.55
CA GLU A 23 31.52 31.92 48.50
C GLU A 23 32.88 32.25 47.82
N VAL A 24 32.81 32.28 46.48
CA VAL A 24 33.60 33.06 45.47
C VAL A 24 34.86 32.43 44.81
N THR A 25 34.76 32.36 43.46
CA THR A 25 35.77 32.45 42.37
C THR A 25 36.78 31.33 42.06
N SER A 26 36.69 30.90 40.78
CA SER A 26 37.71 30.69 39.74
C SER A 26 39.07 30.04 40.03
N ASN A 27 39.46 29.27 39.01
CA ASN A 27 40.79 28.82 38.58
C ASN A 27 41.33 27.46 39.05
N GLU A 28 41.56 26.64 38.02
CA GLU A 28 42.77 25.87 37.73
C GLU A 28 43.09 24.54 38.46
N THR A 29 42.96 23.47 37.66
CA THR A 29 44.07 22.62 37.14
C THR A 29 44.57 21.40 37.93
N SER A 30 44.64 20.27 37.16
CA SER A 30 45.57 19.13 37.24
C SER A 30 45.31 18.05 38.30
N ALA A 31 45.67 16.78 38.13
CA ALA A 31 46.10 15.93 37.02
C ALA A 31 46.22 14.50 37.58
N ASN A 32 46.17 13.48 36.71
CA ASN A 32 47.22 12.46 36.58
C ASN A 32 46.77 11.32 35.65
N ALA A 33 47.47 11.16 34.52
CA ALA A 33 48.39 10.02 34.30
C ALA A 33 49.16 10.19 32.96
N GLU A 34 50.48 10.03 33.03
CA GLU A 34 51.57 10.12 32.03
C GLU A 34 51.45 9.04 30.91
N GLU A 35 51.62 9.31 29.59
CA GLU A 35 52.84 9.54 28.72
C GLU A 35 53.76 8.30 28.51
N PRO A 36 54.59 8.16 27.43
CA PRO A 36 55.03 9.10 26.35
C PRO A 36 54.92 8.48 24.90
N ASP A 37 55.32 9.02 23.74
CA ASP A 37 56.48 9.81 23.30
C ASP A 37 56.15 10.71 22.07
N ILE A 38 56.82 11.87 22.01
CA ILE A 38 56.75 12.89 20.95
C ILE A 38 58.15 13.05 20.32
N GLU A 39 58.22 13.23 18.99
CA GLU A 39 59.26 14.04 18.33
C GLU A 39 58.62 15.23 17.61
N VAL A 40 59.13 16.43 17.91
CA VAL A 40 58.75 17.73 17.33
C VAL A 40 59.78 18.12 16.28
N VAL A 41 59.35 18.67 15.13
CA VAL A 41 60.16 19.66 14.39
C VAL A 41 59.32 20.89 14.04
N ILE A 42 59.93 22.03 14.30
CA ILE A 42 59.41 23.40 14.39
C ILE A 42 59.15 24.01 13.02
N SER A 43 58.10 24.84 12.92
CA SER A 43 57.70 25.66 11.79
C SER A 43 58.36 27.06 11.80
N GLU A 44 58.80 27.53 10.63
CA GLU A 44 59.17 28.93 10.32
C GLU A 44 58.18 29.55 9.31
N PRO A 45 58.12 30.91 9.19
CA PRO A 45 57.01 31.64 8.60
C PRO A 45 57.16 31.87 7.07
N ILE A 46 56.03 32.02 6.37
CA ILE A 46 56.00 32.30 4.92
C ILE A 46 55.76 33.79 4.66
N GLU A 47 56.66 34.38 3.85
CA GLU A 47 56.64 35.74 3.31
C GLU A 47 55.65 35.93 2.14
N ASP A 48 55.23 37.18 1.96
CA ASP A 48 54.57 37.79 0.81
C ASP A 48 55.26 37.49 -0.54
N SER A 49 54.47 37.32 -1.63
CA SER A 49 54.83 37.87 -2.95
C SER A 49 53.71 37.84 -4.04
N VAL A 50 53.29 39.05 -4.46
CA VAL A 50 53.31 39.64 -5.83
C VAL A 50 52.43 39.04 -6.98
N PRO A 51 51.87 39.86 -7.90
CA PRO A 51 50.55 39.65 -8.52
C PRO A 51 50.57 39.08 -9.95
N ALA A 52 49.42 38.53 -10.38
CA ALA A 52 49.20 37.99 -11.72
C ALA A 52 48.91 39.09 -12.78
N THR A 53 49.44 38.87 -13.99
CA THR A 53 49.34 39.72 -15.20
C THR A 53 48.16 39.23 -16.10
N PRO A 54 47.46 40.10 -16.87
CA PRO A 54 46.17 39.76 -17.48
C PRO A 54 46.30 39.09 -18.86
N ILE A 55 45.28 38.30 -19.23
CA ILE A 55 45.12 37.65 -20.55
C ILE A 55 43.68 37.93 -21.04
N PRO A 56 43.46 38.10 -22.37
CA PRO A 56 42.49 39.06 -22.90
C PRO A 56 41.10 38.50 -23.19
N GLU A 57 40.19 39.47 -23.28
CA GLU A 57 38.81 39.46 -23.71
C GLU A 57 38.68 39.02 -25.19
N ASP A 58 37.94 37.95 -25.46
CA ASP A 58 37.18 37.73 -26.70
C ASP A 58 36.40 36.41 -26.64
N THR A 59 35.12 36.44 -26.24
CA THR A 59 34.09 35.46 -26.66
C THR A 59 32.70 36.08 -26.44
N PRO A 60 31.77 35.99 -27.42
CA PRO A 60 30.56 36.81 -27.47
C PRO A 60 29.50 36.44 -26.41
N VAL A 61 28.84 37.48 -25.92
CA VAL A 61 27.65 37.44 -25.07
C VAL A 61 26.48 36.83 -25.87
N PRO A 62 25.77 35.81 -25.37
CA PRO A 62 24.46 35.46 -25.91
C PRO A 62 23.44 36.51 -25.46
N GLU A 63 23.06 37.38 -26.39
CA GLU A 63 21.94 38.30 -26.25
C GLU A 63 20.63 37.49 -26.34
N ASN A 64 20.08 37.10 -25.19
CA ASN A 64 18.69 36.68 -25.08
C ASN A 64 18.07 37.40 -23.89
N THR A 65 17.82 38.70 -24.09
CA THR A 65 16.90 39.46 -23.25
C THR A 65 15.48 39.14 -23.73
N PRO A 66 14.58 38.59 -22.89
CA PRO A 66 13.17 38.54 -23.22
C PRO A 66 12.64 39.97 -23.34
N THR A 67 12.05 40.29 -24.48
CA THR A 67 11.32 41.55 -24.68
C THR A 67 10.13 41.58 -23.69
N PRO A 68 9.87 42.70 -22.98
CA PRO A 68 8.71 42.78 -22.10
C PRO A 68 7.44 42.68 -22.95
N ILE A 69 6.61 41.68 -22.65
CA ILE A 69 5.27 41.55 -23.22
C ILE A 69 4.44 42.75 -22.73
N PRO A 70 3.79 43.52 -23.62
CA PRO A 70 2.90 44.60 -23.20
C PRO A 70 1.72 44.02 -22.41
N PRO A 71 1.24 44.70 -21.35
CA PRO A 71 0.14 44.17 -20.54
C PRO A 71 -1.10 44.02 -21.42
N THR A 72 -1.53 42.78 -21.62
CA THR A 72 -2.83 42.47 -22.21
C THR A 72 -3.89 43.00 -21.25
N ALA A 73 -4.72 43.90 -21.78
CA ALA A 73 -5.84 44.49 -21.06
C ALA A 73 -6.77 43.39 -20.54
N ILE A 74 -6.95 43.37 -19.22
CA ILE A 74 -7.99 42.61 -18.53
C ILE A 74 -9.34 43.12 -19.06
N PRO A 75 -10.21 42.28 -19.65
CA PRO A 75 -11.59 42.64 -19.87
C PRO A 75 -12.24 42.82 -18.49
N ALA A 76 -12.79 44.01 -18.24
CA ALA A 76 -13.49 44.33 -17.01
C ALA A 76 -14.58 43.29 -16.70
N THR A 77 -14.51 42.74 -15.48
CA THR A 77 -15.60 41.99 -14.86
C THR A 77 -16.89 42.79 -14.95
N PRO A 78 -17.99 42.25 -15.49
CA PRO A 78 -19.29 42.88 -15.31
C PRO A 78 -19.67 42.75 -13.84
N THR A 79 -19.83 43.89 -13.17
CA THR A 79 -20.49 44.01 -11.88
C THR A 79 -21.87 43.35 -11.97
N LEU A 80 -22.04 42.21 -11.32
CA LEU A 80 -23.36 41.65 -11.08
C LEU A 80 -24.01 42.45 -9.96
N GLU A 81 -25.13 43.08 -10.28
CA GLU A 81 -26.07 43.66 -9.31
C GLU A 81 -26.62 42.56 -8.39
N PRO A 82 -27.02 42.90 -7.15
CA PRO A 82 -27.49 41.90 -6.20
C PRO A 82 -28.82 41.33 -6.67
N VAL A 83 -28.85 40.01 -6.91
CA VAL A 83 -30.09 39.28 -7.17
C VAL A 83 -30.80 39.09 -5.83
N GLU A 84 -32.05 39.59 -5.78
CA GLU A 84 -32.97 39.40 -4.66
C GLU A 84 -33.13 37.92 -4.31
N GLU A 85 -33.09 37.66 -3.02
CA GLU A 85 -33.43 36.39 -2.36
C GLU A 85 -34.90 36.04 -2.64
N ILE A 86 -35.13 35.07 -3.52
CA ILE A 86 -36.45 34.46 -3.71
C ILE A 86 -36.51 33.25 -2.79
N VAL A 87 -37.17 33.46 -1.65
CA VAL A 87 -37.56 32.41 -0.70
C VAL A 87 -38.73 31.63 -1.31
N GLU A 88 -38.53 30.36 -1.67
CA GLU A 88 -39.64 29.43 -1.90
C GLU A 88 -39.92 28.62 -0.62
N PRO A 89 -41.21 28.36 -0.30
CA PRO A 89 -41.60 27.81 0.98
C PRO A 89 -41.35 26.31 1.06
N VAL A 90 -40.74 25.90 2.18
CA VAL A 90 -40.68 24.51 2.63
C VAL A 90 -42.09 24.09 3.05
N GLU A 91 -42.67 23.10 2.37
CA GLU A 91 -43.88 22.42 2.85
C GLU A 91 -43.55 21.52 4.03
N GLU A 92 -44.11 21.87 5.17
CA GLU A 92 -44.10 21.13 6.44
C GLU A 92 -45.01 19.90 6.32
N ILE A 93 -44.41 18.71 6.26
CA ILE A 93 -45.15 17.46 6.38
C ILE A 93 -45.34 17.19 7.88
N VAL A 94 -46.60 17.39 8.30
CA VAL A 94 -47.13 17.14 9.64
C VAL A 94 -47.13 15.64 9.94
N GLU A 95 -46.44 15.22 11.00
CA GLU A 95 -46.63 13.91 11.63
C GLU A 95 -47.97 13.86 12.39
N PRO A 96 -48.77 12.79 12.27
CA PRO A 96 -49.85 12.55 13.20
C PRO A 96 -49.37 11.65 14.35
N ASP A 97 -49.31 12.27 15.51
CA ASP A 97 -49.29 11.66 16.83
C ASP A 97 -50.62 10.88 17.05
N ILE A 98 -50.56 9.56 17.24
CA ILE A 98 -51.67 8.79 17.83
C ILE A 98 -51.14 7.88 18.95
N SER A 99 -51.74 8.14 20.11
CA SER A 99 -51.61 7.57 21.44
C SER A 99 -51.78 6.06 21.55
N ASP A 100 -50.91 5.47 22.39
CA ASP A 100 -51.20 4.60 23.54
C ASP A 100 -52.64 4.08 23.68
N ASP A 101 -52.82 2.77 23.52
CA ASP A 101 -53.76 2.02 24.36
C ASP A 101 -53.17 0.65 24.71
N THR A 102 -53.08 0.44 26.01
CA THR A 102 -52.50 -0.73 26.68
C THR A 102 -53.60 -1.77 26.87
N THR A 103 -53.38 -3.00 26.42
CA THR A 103 -53.98 -4.16 27.11
C THR A 103 -52.98 -5.30 27.27
N ASN A 104 -52.72 -5.58 28.55
CA ASN A 104 -52.01 -6.74 29.08
C ASN A 104 -52.50 -8.05 28.45
N ASN A 105 -51.54 -8.91 28.07
CA ASN A 105 -51.61 -10.31 28.43
C ASN A 105 -50.21 -10.77 28.86
N THR A 106 -50.16 -11.12 30.14
CA THR A 106 -49.16 -11.93 30.81
C THR A 106 -48.85 -13.20 30.03
N ASP A 107 -47.57 -13.49 29.81
CA ASP A 107 -46.99 -14.78 30.18
C ASP A 107 -45.49 -14.58 30.44
N ALA A 108 -45.11 -14.92 31.67
CA ALA A 108 -43.74 -15.05 32.10
C ALA A 108 -43.30 -16.48 31.79
N ASP A 109 -42.24 -16.68 31.02
CA ASP A 109 -41.29 -17.75 31.34
C ASP A 109 -39.94 -17.56 30.63
N THR A 110 -38.92 -17.40 31.48
CA THR A 110 -37.60 -18.05 31.44
C THR A 110 -36.79 -18.02 30.14
N SER A 111 -35.70 -17.25 30.23
CA SER A 111 -34.48 -17.41 29.44
C SER A 111 -33.98 -18.85 29.46
N THR A 112 -34.14 -19.56 28.34
CA THR A 112 -33.38 -20.78 28.04
C THR A 112 -32.45 -20.49 26.86
N SER A 113 -31.16 -20.50 27.18
CA SER A 113 -30.05 -20.64 26.24
C SER A 113 -30.27 -21.82 25.28
N SER A 114 -30.02 -21.61 23.99
CA SER A 114 -29.92 -22.63 22.95
C SER A 114 -28.68 -22.34 22.08
N PRO A 115 -28.12 -23.34 21.39
CA PRO A 115 -26.80 -23.87 21.72
C PRO A 115 -25.73 -23.46 20.70
N MET A 116 -24.48 -23.56 21.15
CA MET A 116 -23.26 -23.58 20.35
C MET A 116 -23.39 -24.64 19.24
N GLU A 117 -23.51 -24.20 17.98
CA GLU A 117 -23.37 -25.08 16.82
C GLU A 117 -21.94 -25.61 16.77
N ILE A 118 -21.81 -26.93 16.78
CA ILE A 118 -20.55 -27.64 16.58
C ILE A 118 -20.50 -27.88 15.07
N ASN A 119 -19.53 -27.27 14.39
CA ASN A 119 -19.25 -27.51 12.97
C ASN A 119 -18.67 -28.94 12.83
N GLU A 120 -19.45 -29.87 12.27
CA GLU A 120 -19.08 -31.28 12.15
C GLU A 120 -17.95 -31.52 11.11
N CYS A 121 -17.72 -30.58 10.19
CA CYS A 121 -16.64 -30.65 9.18
C CYS A 121 -15.25 -30.25 9.73
N SER A 122 -15.19 -29.60 10.90
CA SER A 122 -13.94 -29.08 11.48
C SER A 122 -12.93 -30.16 11.89
N ASP A 123 -13.38 -31.39 12.11
CA ASP A 123 -12.56 -32.52 12.51
C ASP A 123 -11.93 -33.29 11.33
N ILE A 124 -12.24 -32.92 10.08
CA ILE A 124 -11.67 -33.58 8.89
C ILE A 124 -10.26 -33.01 8.62
N PRO A 125 -9.18 -33.81 8.71
CA PRO A 125 -7.81 -33.31 8.58
C PRO A 125 -7.39 -33.02 7.14
N ASP A 126 -8.09 -33.61 6.17
CA ASP A 126 -7.85 -33.40 4.74
C ASP A 126 -8.62 -32.15 4.26
N MET A 127 -7.89 -31.19 3.69
CA MET A 127 -8.43 -29.88 3.29
C MET A 127 -9.44 -30.00 2.15
N THR A 128 -9.27 -30.98 1.26
CA THR A 128 -10.14 -31.19 0.11
C THR A 128 -11.45 -31.83 0.54
N GLN A 129 -11.40 -32.81 1.45
CA GLN A 129 -12.58 -33.42 2.06
C GLN A 129 -13.32 -32.46 3.00
N ARG A 130 -12.60 -31.60 3.71
CA ARG A 130 -13.21 -30.55 4.54
C ARG A 130 -13.98 -29.54 3.68
N SER A 131 -13.39 -29.08 2.59
CA SER A 131 -14.03 -28.16 1.65
C SER A 131 -15.29 -28.76 1.02
N MET A 132 -15.25 -30.05 0.66
CA MET A 132 -16.44 -30.77 0.17
C MET A 132 -17.53 -30.93 1.24
N CYS A 133 -17.15 -31.21 2.49
CA CYS A 133 -18.07 -31.29 3.62
C CYS A 133 -18.77 -29.95 3.88
N GLU A 134 -18.01 -28.85 3.89
CA GLU A 134 -18.54 -27.49 4.08
C GLU A 134 -19.45 -27.07 2.92
N MET A 135 -19.13 -27.50 1.69
CA MET A 135 -19.98 -27.27 0.51
C MET A 135 -21.29 -28.08 0.59
N ALA A 136 -21.23 -29.33 1.05
CA ALA A 136 -22.39 -30.19 1.25
C ALA A 136 -23.35 -29.61 2.32
N GLU A 137 -22.81 -29.17 3.46
CA GLU A 137 -23.59 -28.48 4.50
C GLU A 137 -24.27 -27.22 3.95
N LYS A 138 -23.56 -26.42 3.14
CA LYS A 138 -24.07 -25.17 2.57
C LYS A 138 -25.16 -25.39 1.51
N MET A 139 -25.15 -26.54 0.84
CA MET A 139 -26.18 -26.96 -0.12
C MET A 139 -27.32 -27.76 0.55
N GLY A 140 -27.22 -28.04 1.86
CA GLY A 140 -28.21 -28.82 2.61
C GLY A 140 -28.27 -30.29 2.20
N MET A 141 -27.17 -30.85 1.69
CA MET A 141 -27.04 -32.23 1.21
C MET A 141 -26.07 -33.02 2.08
N SER A 142 -26.22 -34.34 2.13
CA SER A 142 -25.28 -35.19 2.88
C SER A 142 -24.01 -35.51 2.08
N MET A 143 -22.92 -35.82 2.77
CA MET A 143 -21.64 -36.18 2.15
C MET A 143 -21.76 -37.44 1.29
N GLU A 144 -22.59 -38.40 1.70
CA GLU A 144 -22.95 -39.58 0.89
C GLU A 144 -23.63 -39.20 -0.43
N ASP A 145 -24.57 -38.24 -0.43
CA ASP A 145 -25.27 -37.83 -1.67
C ASP A 145 -24.31 -37.14 -2.67
N MET A 146 -23.32 -36.40 -2.15
CA MET A 146 -22.29 -35.77 -2.96
C MET A 146 -21.31 -36.80 -3.55
N MET A 147 -21.01 -37.85 -2.79
CA MET A 147 -20.13 -38.94 -3.23
C MET A 147 -20.82 -39.85 -4.26
N GLU A 148 -22.14 -40.07 -4.13
CA GLU A 148 -22.97 -40.76 -5.12
C GLU A 148 -23.08 -39.96 -6.43
N MET A 149 -23.18 -38.63 -6.34
CA MET A 149 -23.15 -37.75 -7.53
C MET A 149 -21.80 -37.80 -8.25
N ALA A 150 -20.69 -37.90 -7.50
CA ALA A 150 -19.34 -38.00 -8.06
C ALA A 150 -19.08 -39.37 -8.74
N GLU A 151 -19.68 -40.45 -8.21
CA GLU A 151 -19.69 -41.77 -8.85
C GLU A 151 -20.57 -41.80 -10.11
N GLU A 152 -21.74 -41.15 -10.11
CA GLU A 152 -22.65 -41.08 -11.27
C GLU A 152 -22.08 -40.20 -12.40
N MET A 153 -21.24 -39.22 -12.07
CA MET A 153 -20.49 -38.38 -13.03
C MET A 153 -19.21 -39.03 -13.57
N GLY A 154 -18.90 -40.29 -13.19
CA GLY A 154 -17.79 -41.05 -13.77
C GLY A 154 -16.38 -40.56 -13.40
N MET A 155 -16.25 -39.75 -12.36
CA MET A 155 -14.98 -39.10 -11.98
C MET A 155 -13.97 -40.02 -11.26
N LEU A 156 -14.22 -41.33 -11.20
CA LEU A 156 -13.34 -42.31 -10.54
C LEU A 156 -12.66 -43.32 -11.48
N ASP A 157 -12.99 -43.35 -12.77
CA ASP A 157 -12.53 -44.44 -13.66
C ASP A 157 -11.37 -44.09 -14.63
N ASP A 158 -10.95 -42.83 -14.81
CA ASP A 158 -9.90 -42.48 -15.78
C ASP A 158 -8.51 -42.28 -15.18
N MET A 159 -8.09 -43.27 -14.38
CA MET A 159 -6.69 -43.44 -13.96
C MET A 159 -6.03 -44.67 -14.58
N ASP A 160 -6.41 -45.10 -15.79
CA ASP A 160 -5.62 -46.06 -16.57
C ASP A 160 -5.99 -46.03 -18.05
N THR A 161 -5.22 -45.31 -18.86
CA THR A 161 -4.65 -45.79 -20.14
C THR A 161 -4.02 -44.60 -20.88
N GLY A 162 -2.70 -44.65 -21.05
CA GLY A 162 -2.02 -43.73 -21.94
C GLY A 162 -2.34 -44.05 -23.40
N GLU A 163 -2.60 -43.02 -24.19
CA GLU A 163 -2.15 -42.89 -25.56
C GLU A 163 -2.29 -41.42 -26.00
N ASP A 164 -1.27 -40.95 -26.71
CA ASP A 164 -1.16 -39.59 -27.25
C ASP A 164 -2.33 -39.27 -28.19
N ASP A 165 -3.11 -38.24 -27.89
CA ASP A 165 -3.76 -37.41 -28.90
C ASP A 165 -4.00 -36.00 -28.35
N VAL A 166 -3.32 -35.03 -28.97
CA VAL A 166 -3.39 -33.60 -28.65
C VAL A 166 -4.70 -33.05 -29.20
N MET A 167 -5.66 -32.74 -28.34
CA MET A 167 -6.86 -31.97 -28.70
C MET A 167 -6.72 -30.55 -28.12
N THR A 168 -6.35 -29.59 -28.97
CA THR A 168 -6.53 -28.16 -28.66
C THR A 168 -8.03 -27.89 -28.57
N MET A 169 -8.56 -27.77 -27.36
CA MET A 169 -10.00 -27.61 -27.13
C MET A 169 -10.38 -26.14 -27.32
N ASP A 170 -10.99 -25.81 -28.45
CA ASP A 170 -11.60 -24.50 -28.70
C ASP A 170 -12.96 -24.42 -27.97
N ILE A 171 -13.38 -23.21 -27.58
CA ILE A 171 -14.70 -22.98 -26.94
C ILE A 171 -15.89 -23.50 -27.78
N ALA A 172 -15.69 -23.67 -29.09
CA ALA A 172 -16.68 -24.28 -29.98
C ALA A 172 -16.92 -25.78 -29.69
N ASP A 173 -15.98 -26.48 -29.04
CA ASP A 173 -16.12 -27.91 -28.74
C ASP A 173 -16.85 -28.19 -27.41
N MET A 174 -17.04 -27.18 -26.54
CA MET A 174 -17.85 -27.33 -25.31
C MET A 174 -19.35 -27.47 -25.61
N GLU A 175 -19.85 -26.95 -26.73
CA GLU A 175 -21.25 -27.12 -27.14
C GLU A 175 -21.58 -28.58 -27.53
N GLY A 176 -20.56 -29.40 -27.82
CA GLY A 176 -20.70 -30.80 -28.20
C GLY A 176 -20.83 -31.79 -27.03
N MET A 177 -20.48 -31.39 -25.81
CA MET A 177 -20.44 -32.26 -24.63
C MET A 177 -21.32 -31.80 -23.46
N GLY A 178 -22.39 -31.04 -23.75
CA GLY A 178 -23.45 -30.76 -22.76
C GLY A 178 -23.05 -29.92 -21.55
N GLY A 179 -21.87 -29.29 -21.56
CA GLY A 179 -21.45 -28.32 -20.54
C GLY A 179 -22.18 -26.99 -20.74
N ILE A 180 -22.93 -26.54 -19.74
CA ILE A 180 -23.54 -25.22 -19.73
C ILE A 180 -22.41 -24.19 -19.55
N ASN A 181 -22.21 -23.29 -20.51
CA ASN A 181 -21.26 -22.19 -20.35
C ASN A 181 -21.75 -21.27 -19.21
N PRO A 182 -21.03 -21.17 -18.08
CA PRO A 182 -21.48 -20.40 -16.92
C PRO A 182 -21.47 -18.88 -17.19
N CYS A 183 -20.77 -18.42 -18.24
CA CYS A 183 -20.80 -17.03 -18.67
C CYS A 183 -22.08 -16.66 -19.42
N LEU A 184 -22.96 -17.62 -19.74
CA LEU A 184 -24.28 -17.30 -20.28
C LEU A 184 -25.22 -16.71 -19.21
N GLU A 185 -24.91 -16.91 -17.92
CA GLU A 185 -25.70 -16.43 -16.77
C GLU A 185 -25.25 -15.06 -16.25
N VAL A 186 -24.10 -14.54 -16.72
CA VAL A 186 -23.66 -13.18 -16.40
C VAL A 186 -24.25 -12.17 -17.40
N GLU A 187 -24.47 -10.93 -16.94
CA GLU A 187 -24.93 -9.82 -17.79
C GLU A 187 -24.03 -9.69 -19.02
N GLU A 188 -24.62 -9.29 -20.16
CA GLU A 188 -23.94 -9.30 -21.47
C GLU A 188 -22.66 -8.45 -21.48
N GLU A 189 -22.62 -7.40 -20.67
CA GLU A 189 -21.43 -6.55 -20.49
C GLU A 189 -20.25 -7.24 -19.77
N TYR A 190 -20.49 -8.30 -19.00
CA TYR A 190 -19.48 -9.06 -18.26
C TYR A 190 -19.15 -10.42 -18.89
N ARG A 191 -19.89 -10.83 -19.92
CA ARG A 191 -19.73 -12.13 -20.58
C ARG A 191 -18.32 -12.32 -21.13
N SER A 192 -17.76 -11.30 -21.79
CA SER A 192 -16.40 -11.34 -22.31
C SER A 192 -15.35 -11.50 -21.19
N ARG A 193 -15.57 -10.88 -20.02
CA ARG A 193 -14.69 -10.98 -18.86
C ARG A 193 -14.72 -12.37 -18.24
N CYS A 194 -15.90 -12.95 -18.10
CA CYS A 194 -16.08 -14.32 -17.63
C CYS A 194 -15.45 -15.33 -18.60
N GLU A 195 -15.63 -15.16 -19.90
CA GLU A 195 -15.05 -16.06 -20.91
C GLU A 195 -13.52 -15.96 -20.92
N GLU A 196 -12.96 -14.76 -20.69
CA GLU A 196 -11.52 -14.56 -20.63
C GLU A 196 -10.89 -15.08 -19.33
N SER A 197 -11.57 -14.97 -18.19
CA SER A 197 -11.10 -15.58 -16.93
C SER A 197 -11.09 -17.10 -17.02
N ILE A 198 -12.14 -17.71 -17.59
CA ILE A 198 -12.18 -19.16 -17.81
C ILE A 198 -11.11 -19.59 -18.81
N ARG A 199 -10.89 -18.85 -19.91
CA ARG A 199 -9.78 -19.14 -20.84
C ARG A 199 -8.42 -19.13 -20.15
N ARG A 200 -8.18 -18.18 -19.24
CA ARG A 200 -6.93 -18.09 -18.47
C ARG A 200 -6.79 -19.27 -17.50
N GLU A 201 -7.84 -19.63 -16.77
CA GLU A 201 -7.84 -20.78 -15.84
C GLU A 201 -7.66 -22.11 -16.58
N VAL A 202 -8.33 -22.30 -17.72
CA VAL A 202 -8.20 -23.51 -18.53
C VAL A 202 -6.78 -23.63 -19.10
N LYS A 203 -6.17 -22.54 -19.57
CA LYS A 203 -4.76 -22.56 -20.00
C LYS A 203 -3.81 -22.93 -18.86
N GLN A 204 -4.03 -22.39 -17.66
CA GLN A 204 -3.22 -22.71 -16.48
C GLN A 204 -3.28 -24.19 -16.08
N ASN A 205 -4.43 -24.83 -16.24
CA ASN A 205 -4.64 -26.23 -15.86
C ASN A 205 -4.22 -27.24 -16.92
N THR A 206 -4.14 -26.84 -18.19
CA THR A 206 -3.88 -27.77 -19.31
C THR A 206 -2.41 -27.78 -19.75
N GLU A 207 -1.68 -26.68 -19.55
CA GLU A 207 -0.29 -26.54 -20.00
C GLU A 207 0.68 -26.56 -18.80
N GLY A 208 0.74 -27.70 -18.13
CA GLY A 208 1.87 -28.03 -17.27
C GLY A 208 3.17 -28.05 -18.09
N GLU A 209 4.11 -27.17 -17.74
CA GLU A 209 5.54 -27.22 -18.11
C GLU A 209 6.01 -26.68 -19.48
N ASN A 210 5.17 -26.09 -20.32
CA ASN A 210 5.64 -25.33 -21.50
C ASN A 210 4.90 -24.00 -21.66
N GLN A 211 5.12 -23.06 -20.73
CA GLN A 211 4.66 -21.68 -20.89
C GLN A 211 5.57 -20.96 -21.90
N GLU A 212 5.14 -20.93 -23.16
CA GLU A 212 5.50 -19.83 -24.05
C GLU A 212 4.95 -18.54 -23.39
N SER A 213 5.83 -17.58 -23.12
CA SER A 213 5.51 -16.33 -22.40
C SER A 213 4.30 -15.62 -23.01
N ASP A 214 3.16 -15.71 -22.35
CA ASP A 214 1.93 -14.98 -22.66
C ASP A 214 1.97 -13.54 -22.09
N GLY A 215 3.15 -13.07 -21.68
CA GLY A 215 3.36 -11.79 -21.01
C GLY A 215 3.06 -11.82 -19.51
N TYR A 216 2.52 -12.92 -18.96
CA TYR A 216 2.07 -12.96 -17.57
C TYR A 216 3.21 -13.18 -16.55
N TYR A 217 4.26 -13.90 -16.95
CA TYR A 217 5.46 -14.12 -16.15
C TYR A 217 6.66 -13.48 -16.82
N ILE A 218 7.73 -13.23 -16.05
CA ILE A 218 8.95 -12.67 -16.62
C ILE A 218 9.57 -13.59 -17.68
N ASP A 219 10.21 -12.97 -18.66
CA ASP A 219 11.05 -13.67 -19.62
C ASP A 219 12.44 -13.91 -19.01
N GLY A 220 12.67 -15.11 -18.47
CA GLY A 220 13.97 -15.55 -17.97
C GLY A 220 14.10 -15.53 -16.44
N ASP A 221 15.34 -15.36 -15.96
CA ASP A 221 15.66 -15.46 -14.54
C ASP A 221 15.42 -14.15 -13.78
N PHE A 222 14.86 -14.24 -12.58
CA PHE A 222 14.74 -13.12 -11.66
C PHE A 222 16.07 -12.85 -10.93
N ASP A 223 16.63 -11.65 -11.14
CA ASP A 223 17.78 -11.16 -10.35
C ASP A 223 17.40 -9.91 -9.55
N PRO A 224 17.22 -10.01 -8.21
CA PRO A 224 16.83 -8.88 -7.38
C PRO A 224 17.90 -7.76 -7.32
N ASN A 225 19.15 -8.05 -7.71
CA ASN A 225 20.23 -7.06 -7.74
C ASN A 225 20.37 -6.34 -9.08
N ASN A 226 19.67 -6.82 -10.11
CA ASN A 226 19.76 -6.30 -11.47
C ASN A 226 18.39 -6.28 -12.15
N LEU A 227 17.45 -5.56 -11.53
CA LEU A 227 16.09 -5.40 -12.06
C LEU A 227 16.08 -4.52 -13.33
N PRO A 228 15.26 -4.86 -14.34
CA PRO A 228 15.05 -4.03 -15.50
C PRO A 228 14.42 -2.68 -15.12
N LYS A 229 14.71 -1.68 -15.94
CA LYS A 229 14.27 -0.30 -15.78
C LYS A 229 12.96 -0.10 -16.55
N VAL A 230 11.90 -0.66 -15.98
CA VAL A 230 10.57 -0.80 -16.60
C VAL A 230 9.75 0.48 -16.59
N ALA A 231 9.74 1.24 -15.48
CA ALA A 231 8.88 2.40 -15.32
C ALA A 231 9.47 3.64 -16.01
N LYS A 232 8.86 4.02 -17.15
CA LYS A 232 9.28 5.10 -18.05
C LYS A 232 8.71 6.47 -17.65
N SER A 233 7.69 6.50 -16.81
CA SER A 233 7.08 7.72 -16.28
C SER A 233 6.80 7.59 -14.79
N ASN A 234 6.73 8.72 -14.10
CA ASN A 234 6.33 8.74 -12.70
C ASN A 234 4.84 8.41 -12.57
N PHE A 235 4.47 7.68 -11.52
CA PHE A 235 3.08 7.23 -11.34
C PHE A 235 2.18 8.29 -10.71
N VAL A 236 2.76 9.39 -10.21
CA VAL A 236 2.08 10.46 -9.49
C VAL A 236 2.74 11.83 -9.77
N GLU A 237 2.02 12.92 -9.54
CA GLU A 237 2.57 14.29 -9.44
C GLU A 237 3.57 14.40 -8.28
N LEU A 238 4.83 14.01 -8.54
CA LEU A 238 5.86 13.92 -7.51
C LEU A 238 6.07 15.24 -6.77
N ASP A 239 5.93 16.39 -7.43
CA ASP A 239 6.04 17.73 -6.84
C ASP A 239 5.02 18.01 -5.73
N LYS A 240 3.93 17.24 -5.65
CA LYS A 240 2.94 17.30 -4.57
C LYS A 240 3.24 16.40 -3.38
N ILE A 241 4.28 15.55 -3.45
CA ILE A 241 4.61 14.56 -2.42
C ILE A 241 5.74 15.08 -1.51
N GLY A 242 5.58 14.99 -0.19
CA GLY A 242 6.58 15.42 0.79
C GLY A 242 7.52 14.30 1.25
N ARG A 243 7.04 13.05 1.25
CA ARG A 243 7.83 11.88 1.66
C ARG A 243 7.25 10.60 1.10
N THR A 244 8.10 9.58 0.97
CA THR A 244 7.72 8.22 0.57
C THR A 244 8.17 7.23 1.63
N SER A 245 7.36 6.22 1.94
CA SER A 245 7.74 5.16 2.86
C SER A 245 8.83 4.31 2.23
N LYS A 246 9.58 3.58 3.05
CA LYS A 246 10.54 2.58 2.57
C LYS A 246 9.81 1.27 2.27
N LEU A 247 10.30 0.52 1.29
CA LEU A 247 9.95 -0.90 1.13
C LEU A 247 10.40 -1.65 2.38
N ARG A 248 9.59 -2.61 2.85
CA ARG A 248 9.75 -3.32 4.13
C ARG A 248 9.69 -2.41 5.36
N SER A 249 9.05 -1.24 5.26
CA SER A 249 8.77 -0.39 6.42
C SER A 249 7.61 -0.95 7.26
N GLY A 250 7.43 -0.35 8.44
CA GLY A 250 6.24 -0.54 9.26
C GLY A 250 5.08 0.36 8.89
N VAL A 251 5.12 1.11 7.78
CA VAL A 251 4.06 2.05 7.39
C VAL A 251 2.86 1.28 6.82
N GLY A 252 1.66 1.68 7.24
CA GLY A 252 0.40 1.09 6.76
C GLY A 252 0.16 -0.30 7.32
N HIS A 253 0.16 -1.32 6.45
CA HIS A 253 -0.12 -2.70 6.82
C HIS A 253 0.80 -3.70 6.09
N ASP A 254 0.73 -4.97 6.48
CA ASP A 254 1.46 -6.05 5.81
C ASP A 254 1.03 -6.16 4.34
N TYR A 255 2.00 -6.28 3.44
CA TYR A 255 1.72 -6.47 2.02
C TYR A 255 2.64 -7.54 1.43
N ALA A 256 3.04 -8.52 2.22
CA ALA A 256 3.94 -9.59 1.77
C ALA A 256 3.21 -10.81 1.21
N PHE A 257 1.87 -10.84 1.22
CA PHE A 257 1.06 -11.99 0.82
C PHE A 257 1.45 -12.52 -0.57
N ASN A 258 1.39 -13.84 -0.74
CA ASN A 258 1.77 -14.57 -1.95
C ASN A 258 3.24 -14.37 -2.40
N THR A 259 4.12 -13.98 -1.48
CA THR A 259 5.57 -13.92 -1.72
C THR A 259 6.32 -14.77 -0.71
N SER A 260 7.60 -15.03 -0.98
CA SER A 260 8.52 -15.71 -0.04
C SER A 260 8.74 -14.93 1.27
N GLU A 261 8.32 -13.66 1.32
CA GLU A 261 8.43 -12.81 2.50
C GLU A 261 7.21 -12.82 3.40
N TYR A 262 6.13 -13.51 3.00
CA TYR A 262 4.93 -13.66 3.81
C TYR A 262 5.18 -14.57 5.03
N ASP A 263 4.85 -14.07 6.21
CA ASP A 263 4.83 -14.88 7.44
C ASP A 263 3.37 -15.16 7.88
N PRO A 264 2.85 -16.39 7.70
CA PRO A 264 1.47 -16.73 8.07
C PRO A 264 1.21 -16.63 9.57
N THR A 265 2.25 -16.64 10.41
CA THR A 265 2.09 -16.51 11.87
C THR A 265 1.86 -15.06 12.32
N GLY A 266 2.19 -14.09 11.47
CA GLY A 266 2.10 -12.66 11.79
C GLY A 266 3.20 -12.16 12.73
N ALA A 267 4.28 -12.92 12.91
CA ALA A 267 5.40 -12.52 13.76
C ALA A 267 6.41 -11.63 13.02
N SER A 268 6.50 -11.73 11.69
CA SER A 268 7.45 -11.00 10.84
C SER A 268 6.78 -10.43 9.58
N CYS A 269 5.90 -9.46 9.79
CA CYS A 269 5.19 -8.71 8.76
C CYS A 269 6.01 -7.54 8.22
N ARG A 270 5.67 -7.07 7.02
CA ARG A 270 6.32 -5.92 6.37
C ARG A 270 5.46 -5.34 5.25
N SER A 271 5.47 -4.02 5.13
CA SER A 271 4.83 -3.38 3.99
C SER A 271 5.74 -3.50 2.77
N MET A 272 5.23 -4.11 1.71
CA MET A 272 5.94 -4.29 0.44
C MET A 272 5.41 -3.34 -0.66
N LYS A 273 4.75 -2.25 -0.25
CA LYS A 273 4.33 -1.16 -1.13
C LYS A 273 4.82 0.18 -0.59
N HIS A 274 4.87 1.19 -1.45
CA HIS A 274 5.17 2.56 -1.04
C HIS A 274 3.89 3.31 -0.71
N TYR A 275 3.92 3.99 0.43
CA TYR A 275 2.98 5.03 0.82
C TYR A 275 3.63 6.39 0.63
N MET A 276 2.92 7.34 0.07
CA MET A 276 3.40 8.67 -0.22
C MET A 276 2.49 9.70 0.42
N ILE A 277 3.09 10.58 1.22
CA ILE A 277 2.38 11.60 1.97
C ILE A 277 2.53 12.94 1.25
N PRO A 278 1.43 13.67 0.99
CA PRO A 278 1.48 14.99 0.35
C PRO A 278 2.30 16.04 1.11
N ILE A 279 2.82 17.04 0.38
CA ILE A 279 3.55 18.17 0.97
C ILE A 279 2.67 18.93 1.95
N GLY A 280 3.27 19.38 3.06
CA GLY A 280 2.59 20.19 4.07
C GLY A 280 2.00 19.40 5.22
N VAL A 281 2.04 18.06 5.16
CA VAL A 281 1.78 17.22 6.32
C VAL A 281 2.87 17.42 7.37
N PRO A 282 2.51 17.72 8.64
CA PRO A 282 3.49 17.86 9.70
C PRO A 282 4.23 16.55 9.95
N LEU A 283 5.49 16.66 10.36
CA LEU A 283 6.27 15.49 10.77
C LEU A 283 5.74 14.90 12.07
N GLU A 284 5.28 15.72 13.00
CA GLU A 284 4.78 15.26 14.30
C GLU A 284 3.44 14.55 14.14
N ASN A 285 3.37 13.27 14.54
CA ASN A 285 2.20 12.41 14.44
C ASN A 285 0.98 13.01 15.18
N SER A 286 1.23 13.70 16.30
CA SER A 286 0.19 14.36 17.09
C SER A 286 -0.54 15.47 16.32
N LEU A 287 0.10 16.06 15.31
CA LEU A 287 -0.42 17.16 14.52
C LEU A 287 -1.11 16.70 13.24
N TYR A 288 -0.93 15.43 12.84
CA TYR A 288 -1.41 14.90 11.56
C TYR A 288 -2.92 15.11 11.37
N SER A 289 -3.73 14.64 12.32
CA SER A 289 -5.19 14.65 12.21
C SER A 289 -5.85 16.02 12.44
N ILE A 290 -5.07 17.03 12.83
CA ILE A 290 -5.58 18.37 13.17
C ILE A 290 -5.02 19.48 12.27
N THR A 291 -3.99 19.18 11.47
CA THR A 291 -3.40 20.14 10.54
C THR A 291 -4.16 20.07 9.22
N PRO A 292 -4.82 21.16 8.79
CA PRO A 292 -5.50 21.18 7.50
C PRO A 292 -4.53 20.92 6.35
N HIS A 293 -5.03 20.29 5.28
CA HIS A 293 -4.23 20.13 4.07
C HIS A 293 -3.84 21.49 3.49
N THR A 294 -2.62 21.56 2.96
CA THR A 294 -2.10 22.75 2.30
C THR A 294 -2.72 22.97 0.92
N PHE A 295 -3.30 21.92 0.33
CA PHE A 295 -4.08 21.91 -0.89
C PHE A 295 -5.02 20.69 -0.88
N GLU A 296 -6.01 20.65 -1.78
CA GLU A 296 -6.93 19.52 -1.93
C GLU A 296 -6.19 18.27 -2.40
N TRP A 297 -6.13 17.22 -1.58
CA TRP A 297 -5.38 15.99 -1.90
C TRP A 297 -5.99 15.21 -3.05
N MET A 298 -7.32 15.25 -3.21
CA MET A 298 -8.02 14.69 -4.36
C MET A 298 -7.64 15.35 -5.69
N SER A 299 -6.92 16.48 -5.67
CA SER A 299 -6.33 17.07 -6.88
C SER A 299 -5.05 16.38 -7.36
N ILE A 300 -4.47 15.46 -6.58
CA ILE A 300 -3.23 14.74 -6.93
C ILE A 300 -3.53 13.75 -8.04
N LYS A 301 -2.84 13.89 -9.17
CA LYS A 301 -3.03 13.03 -10.34
C LYS A 301 -2.13 11.81 -10.31
N PHE A 302 -2.64 10.73 -10.88
CA PHE A 302 -1.93 9.49 -11.16
C PHE A 302 -1.70 9.33 -12.66
N PHE A 303 -0.59 8.68 -13.00
CA PHE A 303 -0.20 8.40 -14.39
C PHE A 303 0.25 6.95 -14.55
N SER A 304 0.09 6.40 -15.75
CA SER A 304 0.62 5.08 -16.07
C SER A 304 2.16 5.13 -16.12
N PRO A 305 2.90 4.26 -15.39
CA PRO A 305 4.36 4.24 -15.45
C PRO A 305 4.90 3.62 -16.74
N VAL A 306 4.05 2.85 -17.44
CA VAL A 306 4.41 2.02 -18.58
C VAL A 306 3.36 2.11 -19.68
N ASP A 307 3.76 1.70 -20.88
CA ASP A 307 2.79 1.22 -21.86
C ASP A 307 2.28 -0.15 -21.38
N GLY A 308 0.97 -0.36 -21.38
CA GLY A 308 0.40 -1.50 -20.68
C GLY A 308 -1.11 -1.66 -20.80
N VAL A 309 -1.63 -2.59 -20.00
CA VAL A 309 -3.05 -2.94 -19.94
C VAL A 309 -3.56 -2.80 -18.52
N VAL A 310 -4.70 -2.16 -18.34
CA VAL A 310 -5.42 -2.10 -17.06
C VAL A 310 -6.03 -3.47 -16.75
N GLN A 311 -5.76 -3.98 -15.55
CA GLN A 311 -6.17 -5.29 -15.03
C GLN A 311 -6.78 -5.16 -13.62
N ASP A 312 -7.51 -6.19 -13.21
CA ASP A 312 -7.94 -6.41 -11.81
C ASP A 312 -8.60 -5.20 -11.13
N VAL A 313 -9.46 -4.49 -11.87
CA VAL A 313 -10.15 -3.30 -11.37
C VAL A 313 -11.22 -3.68 -10.35
N VAL A 314 -11.05 -3.22 -9.12
CA VAL A 314 -11.99 -3.37 -8.01
C VAL A 314 -12.38 -1.98 -7.51
N TYR A 315 -13.66 -1.67 -7.60
CA TYR A 315 -14.20 -0.40 -7.10
C TYR A 315 -14.70 -0.52 -5.66
N SER A 316 -14.47 0.53 -4.90
CA SER A 316 -15.09 0.79 -3.61
C SER A 316 -15.68 2.21 -3.59
N TYR A 317 -16.47 2.52 -2.57
CA TYR A 317 -17.08 3.83 -2.38
C TYR A 317 -16.74 4.36 -0.98
N ASN A 318 -16.33 5.62 -0.93
CA ASN A 318 -16.10 6.36 0.30
C ASN A 318 -16.99 7.62 0.33
N SER A 319 -16.85 8.48 1.35
CA SER A 319 -17.63 9.71 1.48
C SER A 319 -17.38 10.75 0.37
N TYR A 320 -16.30 10.61 -0.38
CA TYR A 320 -15.87 11.50 -1.47
C TYR A 320 -16.26 10.98 -2.86
N GLY A 321 -16.66 9.71 -2.98
CA GLY A 321 -17.10 9.10 -4.23
C GLY A 321 -16.50 7.72 -4.47
N PRO A 322 -16.51 7.24 -5.74
CA PRO A 322 -15.87 5.98 -6.08
C PRO A 322 -14.35 6.11 -6.02
N GLU A 323 -13.69 5.06 -5.58
CA GLU A 323 -12.26 4.84 -5.76
C GLU A 323 -12.03 3.41 -6.25
N ALA A 324 -10.82 3.13 -6.73
CA ALA A 324 -10.46 1.85 -7.28
C ALA A 324 -9.07 1.40 -6.78
N GLN A 325 -8.97 0.08 -6.64
CA GLN A 325 -7.72 -0.65 -6.73
C GLN A 325 -7.66 -1.31 -8.10
N PHE A 326 -6.49 -1.28 -8.74
CA PHE A 326 -6.30 -1.90 -10.04
C PHE A 326 -4.81 -2.10 -10.31
N THR A 327 -4.52 -2.85 -11.37
CA THR A 327 -3.15 -3.16 -11.79
C THR A 327 -2.92 -2.69 -13.22
N ILE A 328 -1.71 -2.25 -13.55
CA ILE A 328 -1.27 -2.08 -14.94
C ILE A 328 -0.14 -3.07 -15.21
N SER A 329 -0.34 -3.99 -16.15
CA SER A 329 0.70 -4.90 -16.66
C SER A 329 1.55 -4.20 -17.72
N SER A 330 2.87 -4.38 -17.70
CA SER A 330 3.74 -3.82 -18.74
C SER A 330 3.66 -4.58 -20.06
N ASP A 331 3.58 -3.84 -21.18
CA ASP A 331 3.63 -4.44 -22.52
C ASP A 331 5.06 -4.84 -22.95
N ASP A 332 6.09 -4.13 -22.45
CA ASP A 332 7.49 -4.33 -22.86
C ASP A 332 8.27 -5.25 -21.92
N HIS A 333 7.73 -5.51 -20.73
CA HIS A 333 8.37 -6.33 -19.70
C HIS A 333 7.35 -7.28 -19.09
N ALA A 334 7.25 -8.47 -19.67
CA ALA A 334 6.42 -9.57 -19.19
C ALA A 334 6.64 -9.79 -17.68
N GLY A 335 5.58 -10.12 -16.94
CA GLY A 335 5.64 -10.37 -15.50
C GLY A 335 5.77 -9.14 -14.59
N TYR A 336 5.87 -7.91 -15.13
CA TYR A 336 5.91 -6.68 -14.31
C TYR A 336 4.53 -6.01 -14.23
N TYR A 337 4.07 -5.82 -12.99
CA TYR A 337 2.76 -5.29 -12.66
C TYR A 337 2.85 -4.14 -11.67
N PHE A 338 2.08 -3.08 -11.93
CA PHE A 338 2.01 -1.87 -11.11
C PHE A 338 0.64 -1.79 -10.44
N ASN A 339 0.60 -1.93 -9.12
CA ASN A 339 -0.62 -2.01 -8.32
C ASN A 339 -0.96 -0.64 -7.71
N PHE A 340 -2.13 -0.10 -8.05
CA PHE A 340 -2.65 1.19 -7.61
C PHE A 340 -3.75 1.03 -6.56
N TYR A 341 -3.87 2.01 -5.67
CA TYR A 341 -4.84 2.01 -4.57
C TYR A 341 -5.40 3.41 -4.35
N HIS A 342 -6.64 3.48 -3.85
CA HIS A 342 -7.33 4.72 -3.51
C HIS A 342 -7.35 5.75 -4.66
N VAL A 343 -7.53 5.29 -5.90
CA VAL A 343 -7.58 6.16 -7.08
C VAL A 343 -9.02 6.32 -7.54
N ASN A 344 -9.50 7.55 -7.70
CA ASN A 344 -10.64 7.83 -8.56
C ASN A 344 -10.20 7.63 -10.02
N LEU A 345 -10.30 6.38 -10.49
CA LEU A 345 -9.87 5.94 -11.81
C LEU A 345 -10.72 6.63 -12.88
N ASP A 346 -10.08 7.13 -13.94
CA ASP A 346 -10.77 7.71 -15.08
C ASP A 346 -11.78 6.68 -15.62
N PRO A 347 -13.08 7.03 -15.74
CA PRO A 347 -14.13 6.06 -16.06
C PRO A 347 -13.99 5.45 -17.46
N SER A 348 -13.13 6.00 -18.34
CA SER A 348 -12.79 5.39 -19.63
C SER A 348 -11.77 4.25 -19.52
N LEU A 349 -11.08 4.13 -18.39
CA LEU A 349 -10.07 3.11 -18.12
C LEU A 349 -10.69 1.93 -17.39
N VAL A 350 -11.31 1.05 -18.16
CA VAL A 350 -11.86 -0.22 -17.68
C VAL A 350 -10.86 -1.37 -17.87
N LEU A 351 -11.19 -2.55 -17.32
CA LEU A 351 -10.42 -3.78 -17.55
C LEU A 351 -10.15 -4.00 -19.05
N GLY A 352 -8.89 -4.27 -19.39
CA GLY A 352 -8.44 -4.49 -20.76
C GLY A 352 -8.07 -3.22 -21.53
N THR A 353 -8.31 -2.03 -20.97
CA THR A 353 -7.92 -0.78 -21.61
C THR A 353 -6.41 -0.67 -21.72
N LYS A 354 -5.94 -0.34 -22.93
CA LYS A 354 -4.54 -0.01 -23.20
C LYS A 354 -4.23 1.40 -22.74
N VAL A 355 -3.08 1.56 -22.10
CA VAL A 355 -2.54 2.84 -21.66
C VAL A 355 -1.12 3.02 -22.16
N THR A 356 -0.68 4.27 -22.30
CA THR A 356 0.72 4.60 -22.59
C THR A 356 1.43 5.17 -21.37
N ALA A 357 2.76 5.03 -21.29
CA ALA A 357 3.54 5.64 -20.22
C ALA A 357 3.31 7.16 -20.16
N GLY A 358 3.10 7.69 -18.96
CA GLY A 358 2.77 9.10 -18.69
C GLY A 358 1.32 9.48 -18.97
N GLN A 359 0.47 8.55 -19.43
CA GLN A 359 -0.95 8.81 -19.59
C GLN A 359 -1.60 9.07 -18.22
N TYR A 360 -2.40 10.13 -18.13
CA TYR A 360 -3.27 10.38 -16.98
C TYR A 360 -4.26 9.22 -16.79
N ILE A 361 -4.32 8.66 -15.59
CA ILE A 361 -5.23 7.54 -15.27
C ILE A 361 -6.27 7.87 -14.21
N GLY A 362 -6.15 8.99 -13.51
CA GLY A 362 -7.08 9.36 -12.46
C GLY A 362 -6.47 10.30 -11.45
N HIS A 363 -7.16 10.49 -10.33
CA HIS A 363 -6.68 11.29 -9.21
C HIS A 363 -6.93 10.58 -7.87
N LEU A 364 -6.36 11.08 -6.78
CA LEU A 364 -6.58 10.49 -5.46
C LEU A 364 -8.08 10.49 -5.12
N GLY A 365 -8.57 9.35 -4.61
CA GLY A 365 -9.99 9.06 -4.41
C GLY A 365 -10.57 9.55 -3.09
N SER A 366 -9.74 10.06 -2.18
CA SER A 366 -10.16 10.51 -0.85
C SER A 366 -9.20 11.59 -0.34
N GLU A 367 -9.74 12.58 0.39
CA GLU A 367 -8.91 13.52 1.15
C GLU A 367 -8.18 12.85 2.32
N GLU A 368 -8.63 11.69 2.78
CA GLU A 368 -8.03 11.01 3.94
C GLU A 368 -7.04 9.89 3.55
N ALA A 369 -6.90 9.61 2.26
CA ALA A 369 -6.02 8.55 1.75
C ALA A 369 -4.60 9.05 1.49
N TRP A 370 -3.64 8.13 1.52
CA TRP A 370 -2.29 8.37 1.03
C TRP A 370 -2.16 7.88 -0.41
N VAL A 371 -1.18 8.42 -1.12
CA VAL A 371 -0.80 7.91 -2.44
C VAL A 371 -0.10 6.57 -2.24
N GLU A 372 -0.45 5.55 -3.01
CA GLU A 372 0.13 4.21 -2.87
C GLU A 372 0.51 3.58 -4.20
N ILE A 373 1.62 2.83 -4.21
CA ILE A 373 2.05 2.02 -5.35
C ILE A 373 2.74 0.74 -4.86
N GLY A 374 2.34 -0.39 -5.42
CA GLY A 374 3.06 -1.66 -5.31
C GLY A 374 3.64 -2.05 -6.68
N VAL A 375 4.78 -2.72 -6.70
CA VAL A 375 5.31 -3.34 -7.92
C VAL A 375 5.49 -4.82 -7.69
N GLU A 376 4.73 -5.63 -8.42
CA GLU A 376 4.81 -7.08 -8.41
C GLU A 376 5.59 -7.57 -9.63
N VAL A 377 6.51 -8.51 -9.37
CA VAL A 377 7.25 -9.25 -10.38
C VAL A 377 6.84 -10.71 -10.28
N ARG A 378 6.07 -11.19 -11.26
CA ARG A 378 5.61 -12.58 -11.33
C ARG A 378 6.64 -13.42 -12.07
N VAL A 379 7.27 -14.36 -11.38
CA VAL A 379 8.31 -15.22 -11.94
C VAL A 379 7.71 -16.47 -12.58
N ASN A 380 6.77 -17.11 -11.88
CA ASN A 380 6.02 -18.27 -12.34
C ASN A 380 4.75 -18.40 -11.48
N SER A 381 3.95 -19.45 -11.71
CA SER A 381 2.67 -19.68 -11.01
C SER A 381 2.77 -19.83 -9.49
N ARG A 382 3.98 -19.96 -8.94
CA ARG A 382 4.23 -20.19 -7.50
C ARG A 382 5.12 -19.13 -6.87
N GLU A 383 5.64 -18.19 -7.66
CA GLU A 383 6.65 -17.25 -7.21
C GLU A 383 6.38 -15.84 -7.75
N SER A 384 6.09 -14.94 -6.81
CA SER A 384 6.06 -13.50 -7.03
C SER A 384 7.00 -12.80 -6.05
N HIS A 385 7.57 -11.69 -6.50
CA HIS A 385 8.35 -10.78 -5.68
C HIS A 385 7.72 -9.39 -5.69
N LEU A 386 7.90 -8.66 -4.60
CA LEU A 386 7.48 -7.27 -4.49
C LEU A 386 8.73 -6.39 -4.36
N VAL A 387 8.84 -5.40 -5.24
CA VAL A 387 10.02 -4.54 -5.35
C VAL A 387 9.62 -3.07 -5.25
N SER A 388 10.59 -2.21 -4.96
CA SER A 388 10.33 -0.77 -4.93
C SER A 388 10.08 -0.25 -6.34
N PHE A 389 9.09 0.64 -6.50
CA PHE A 389 8.91 1.42 -7.73
C PHE A 389 10.20 2.10 -8.18
N ILE A 390 11.00 2.62 -7.24
CA ILE A 390 12.25 3.32 -7.54
C ILE A 390 13.34 2.36 -8.03
N GLN A 391 13.29 1.06 -7.68
CA GLN A 391 14.24 0.08 -8.22
C GLN A 391 14.02 -0.17 -9.72
N VAL A 392 12.76 -0.16 -10.17
CA VAL A 392 12.38 -0.42 -11.57
C VAL A 392 12.19 0.87 -12.38
N ALA A 393 12.32 2.05 -11.78
CA ALA A 393 12.29 3.33 -12.47
C ALA A 393 13.46 3.47 -13.46
N THR A 394 13.21 4.04 -14.64
CA THR A 394 14.28 4.46 -15.57
C THR A 394 15.16 5.53 -14.95
N ASP A 395 16.36 5.72 -15.50
CA ASP A 395 17.29 6.76 -15.03
C ASP A 395 16.66 8.17 -15.10
N GLU A 396 15.79 8.42 -16.09
CA GLU A 396 15.05 9.67 -16.22
C GLU A 396 14.09 9.86 -15.04
N VAL A 397 13.25 8.87 -14.73
CA VAL A 397 12.34 8.93 -13.58
C VAL A 397 13.12 9.00 -12.27
N LEU A 398 14.18 8.19 -12.10
CA LEU A 398 15.04 8.23 -10.92
C LEU A 398 15.66 9.63 -10.72
N SER A 399 16.05 10.32 -11.80
CA SER A 399 16.61 11.67 -11.72
C SER A 399 15.64 12.69 -11.13
N GLU A 400 14.33 12.51 -11.29
CA GLU A 400 13.31 13.34 -10.64
C GLU A 400 13.38 13.18 -9.12
N TYR A 401 13.50 11.96 -8.61
CA TYR A 401 13.68 11.70 -7.18
C TYR A 401 15.03 12.21 -6.68
N GLN A 402 16.09 12.08 -7.49
CA GLN A 402 17.42 12.59 -7.15
C GLN A 402 17.45 14.12 -7.03
N SER A 403 16.69 14.81 -7.87
CA SER A 403 16.51 16.26 -7.77
C SER A 403 15.89 16.69 -6.43
N ARG A 404 15.23 15.76 -5.73
CA ARG A 404 14.58 15.92 -4.44
C ARG A 404 15.34 15.27 -3.27
N GLY A 405 16.62 14.97 -3.48
CA GLY A 405 17.56 14.55 -2.42
C GLY A 405 17.80 13.05 -2.30
N LEU A 406 17.08 12.21 -3.05
CA LEU A 406 17.31 10.76 -3.05
C LEU A 406 18.64 10.45 -3.76
N ASN A 407 19.53 9.66 -3.16
CA ASN A 407 20.80 9.31 -3.81
C ASN A 407 20.64 8.10 -4.73
N SER A 408 19.95 7.07 -4.24
CA SER A 408 19.70 5.82 -4.96
C SER A 408 18.42 5.15 -4.48
N SER A 409 17.93 4.14 -5.21
CA SER A 409 16.78 3.34 -4.80
C SER A 409 16.95 2.68 -3.42
N ALA A 410 18.19 2.44 -2.98
CA ALA A 410 18.46 1.88 -1.66
C ALA A 410 17.98 2.80 -0.52
N ASP A 411 17.89 4.12 -0.74
CA ASP A 411 17.45 5.08 0.28
C ASP A 411 15.97 4.87 0.67
N VAL A 412 15.19 4.20 -0.18
CA VAL A 412 13.78 3.88 0.05
C VAL A 412 13.55 2.38 0.31
N ILE A 413 14.57 1.65 0.74
CA ILE A 413 14.48 0.21 1.00
C ILE A 413 15.06 -0.09 2.38
N VAL A 414 14.26 -0.73 3.22
CA VAL A 414 14.81 -1.55 4.31
C VAL A 414 15.11 -2.91 3.71
N THR A 415 16.33 -3.40 3.88
CA THR A 415 16.71 -4.71 3.35
C THR A 415 15.91 -5.82 4.05
N LYS A 416 15.81 -6.98 3.40
CA LYS A 416 15.14 -8.14 4.00
C LYS A 416 15.83 -8.54 5.29
N GLU A 417 17.15 -8.57 5.29
CA GLU A 417 17.98 -8.96 6.43
C GLU A 417 17.80 -8.00 7.61
N GLU A 418 17.75 -6.69 7.35
CA GLU A 418 17.48 -5.68 8.38
C GLU A 418 16.08 -5.83 8.98
N ARG A 419 15.07 -6.10 8.15
CA ARG A 419 13.69 -6.31 8.64
C ARG A 419 13.57 -7.63 9.39
N ASP A 420 14.19 -8.71 8.92
CA ASP A 420 14.17 -10.00 9.62
C ASP A 420 14.91 -9.93 10.98
N ALA A 421 15.94 -9.08 11.10
CA ALA A 421 16.62 -8.82 12.37
C ALA A 421 15.78 -7.99 13.37
N LYS A 422 14.80 -7.23 12.87
CA LYS A 422 13.87 -6.39 13.64
C LYS A 422 12.42 -6.63 13.17
N PRO A 423 11.87 -7.83 13.38
CA PRO A 423 10.58 -8.22 12.83
C PRO A 423 9.45 -7.38 13.44
N LEU A 424 8.43 -7.09 12.63
CA LEU A 424 7.23 -6.40 13.08
C LEU A 424 6.08 -7.39 13.15
N ALA A 425 5.43 -7.49 14.31
CA ALA A 425 4.22 -8.29 14.41
C ALA A 425 3.03 -7.56 13.77
N CYS A 426 2.06 -8.32 13.27
CA CYS A 426 0.81 -7.77 12.78
C CYS A 426 -0.37 -8.70 13.06
N ASP A 427 -1.56 -8.16 12.89
CA ASP A 427 -2.79 -8.94 13.00
C ASP A 427 -2.88 -9.95 11.84
N ARG A 428 -3.33 -11.17 12.14
CA ARG A 428 -3.65 -12.18 11.13
C ARG A 428 -5.14 -12.52 11.07
N ASN A 429 -5.94 -11.86 11.91
CA ASN A 429 -7.39 -12.01 11.92
C ASN A 429 -8.09 -10.91 11.09
N SER A 430 -7.36 -9.84 10.72
CA SER A 430 -7.84 -8.85 9.75
C SER A 430 -7.28 -9.12 8.37
N GLU A 431 -8.08 -8.83 7.36
CA GLU A 431 -7.71 -8.94 5.94
C GLU A 431 -6.48 -8.08 5.60
N ALA A 432 -6.38 -6.87 6.17
CA ALA A 432 -5.28 -5.94 5.90
C ALA A 432 -3.95 -6.35 6.55
N GLY A 433 -3.99 -7.06 7.69
CA GLY A 433 -2.78 -7.38 8.44
C GLY A 433 -2.11 -6.17 9.08
N TRP A 434 -2.86 -5.41 9.88
CA TRP A 434 -2.37 -4.20 10.55
C TRP A 434 -1.23 -4.48 11.53
N PHE A 435 -0.17 -3.68 11.51
CA PHE A 435 0.95 -3.82 12.44
C PHE A 435 0.51 -3.64 13.90
N GLU A 436 1.01 -4.52 14.79
CA GLU A 436 0.82 -4.40 16.23
C GLU A 436 1.51 -3.13 16.74
N GLY A 437 0.75 -2.28 17.43
CA GLY A 437 1.22 -0.96 17.85
C GLY A 437 0.75 0.17 16.93
N GLY A 438 0.35 -0.14 15.69
CA GLY A 438 -0.19 0.85 14.74
C GLY A 438 -1.60 1.33 15.14
N GLY A 439 -2.07 2.41 14.51
CA GLY A 439 -3.36 3.02 14.84
C GLY A 439 -4.56 2.06 14.78
N SER A 440 -4.49 1.04 13.93
CA SER A 440 -5.58 0.10 13.67
C SER A 440 -5.53 -1.19 14.51
N TYR A 441 -4.39 -1.54 15.13
CA TYR A 441 -4.26 -2.79 15.88
C TYR A 441 -3.34 -2.66 17.09
N LYS A 442 -3.93 -2.82 18.29
CA LYS A 442 -3.26 -2.67 19.60
C LYS A 442 -2.39 -1.41 19.65
N PRO A 443 -2.98 -0.22 19.46
CA PRO A 443 -2.22 1.01 19.26
C PRO A 443 -1.32 1.31 20.45
N THR A 444 -0.07 1.69 20.16
CA THR A 444 0.88 2.20 21.15
C THR A 444 1.46 3.51 20.64
N GLU A 445 1.49 4.52 21.50
CA GLU A 445 1.96 5.86 21.12
C GLU A 445 3.39 5.83 20.56
N SER A 446 4.28 5.05 21.18
CA SER A 446 5.66 4.90 20.71
C SER A 446 5.77 4.30 19.31
N PHE A 447 4.95 3.30 18.99
CA PHE A 447 4.99 2.69 17.66
C PHE A 447 4.38 3.62 16.62
N MET A 448 3.26 4.29 16.92
CA MET A 448 2.64 5.24 15.99
C MET A 448 3.58 6.41 15.66
N ILE A 449 4.26 6.97 16.68
CA ILE A 449 5.29 8.00 16.48
C ILE A 449 6.44 7.44 15.62
N TRP A 450 6.99 6.26 15.95
CA TRP A 450 8.05 5.68 15.14
C TRP A 450 7.62 5.38 13.69
N GLN A 451 6.41 4.84 13.51
CA GLN A 451 5.82 4.49 12.22
C GLN A 451 5.67 5.74 11.34
N PHE A 452 5.26 6.87 11.93
CA PHE A 452 4.94 8.09 11.18
C PHE A 452 6.12 9.06 11.04
N GLU A 453 7.02 9.13 12.03
CA GLU A 453 8.04 10.19 12.11
C GLU A 453 9.45 9.72 11.73
N SER A 454 9.75 8.42 11.83
CA SER A 454 11.12 7.92 11.72
C SER A 454 11.63 7.81 10.28
N ASP A 455 12.89 8.19 10.09
CA ASP A 455 13.68 7.90 8.89
C ASP A 455 13.99 6.40 8.68
N GLU A 456 13.73 5.53 9.67
CA GLU A 456 13.72 4.08 9.47
C GLU A 456 12.57 3.64 8.56
N ASN A 457 11.47 4.41 8.54
CA ASN A 457 10.25 4.09 7.79
C ASN A 457 10.05 4.98 6.57
N TRP A 458 10.63 6.18 6.55
CA TRP A 458 10.39 7.20 5.53
C TRP A 458 11.68 7.71 4.90
N PHE A 459 11.59 8.06 3.62
CA PHE A 459 12.48 9.00 2.98
C PHE A 459 11.77 10.34 2.83
N PHE A 460 12.40 11.41 3.31
CA PHE A 460 11.87 12.78 3.26
C PHE A 460 12.47 13.52 2.07
N PHE A 461 11.61 14.01 1.17
CA PHE A 461 12.05 14.80 0.03
C PHE A 461 12.46 16.21 0.47
N ASN A 462 13.43 16.79 -0.25
CA ASN A 462 13.89 18.17 -0.06
C ASN A 462 12.86 19.21 -0.53
#